data_AF-A0A0Q5V2D4-F1
#
_entry.id   AF-A0A0Q5V2D4-F1
#
_cell.length_a   1.000
_cell.length_b   1.000
_cell.length_c   1.000
_cell.angle_alpha   90.00
_cell.angle_beta   90.00
_cell.angle_gamma   90.00
#
_symmetry.space_group_name_H-M   'P 1'
#
loop_
_entity.id
_entity.type
_entity.pdbx_description
1 polymer ?
#
loop_
_entity_poly.entity_id
_entity_poly.type
_entity_poly.pdbx_seq_one_letter_code
_entity_poly.pdbx_strand_id
1 'polypeptide(L)'
;MRIEKSGFHAYNTYLEEPPRPDGNETALHRHVIIIGGDKYSFFAHWSGKFAHKGERISFDWDWDRTGEFRNIDKPSFQAFAKDGVVHVRGDRSDRRR
;
A
#
# COMPACT_ATOMS: atom_id res chain seq x y z
N MET A 1 5.59 -13.93 3.12
CA MET A 1 6.78 -13.58 2.31
C MET A 1 7.15 -12.12 2.56
N ARG A 2 8.34 -11.65 2.15
CA ARG A 2 8.80 -10.29 2.44
C ARG A 2 9.51 -9.63 1.25
N ILE A 3 9.19 -8.36 1.01
CA ILE A 3 9.96 -7.47 0.14
C ILE A 3 10.90 -6.65 1.02
N GLU A 4 12.18 -6.57 0.62
CA GLU A 4 13.20 -5.83 1.37
C GLU A 4 13.84 -4.71 0.54
N LYS A 5 13.71 -3.47 1.04
CA LYS A 5 14.32 -2.24 0.54
C LYS A 5 14.32 -2.15 -0.99
N SER A 6 13.20 -2.50 -1.60
CA SER A 6 13.06 -2.54 -3.05
C SER A 6 12.63 -1.18 -3.61
N GLY A 7 13.07 -0.85 -4.80
CA GLY A 7 12.42 0.20 -5.60
C GLY A 7 11.09 -0.29 -6.17
N PHE A 8 10.18 0.61 -6.47
CA PHE A 8 8.91 0.28 -7.11
C PHE A 8 8.73 1.07 -8.41
N HIS A 9 8.07 0.45 -9.37
CA HIS A 9 7.81 1.00 -10.70
C HIS A 9 6.60 1.93 -10.67
N ALA A 10 5.54 1.53 -9.96
CA ALA A 10 4.32 2.31 -9.83
C ALA A 10 3.64 2.06 -8.49
N TYR A 11 2.92 3.07 -8.02
CA TYR A 11 2.01 3.00 -6.88
C TYR A 11 0.72 3.71 -7.30
N ASN A 12 -0.35 2.94 -7.48
CA ASN A 12 -1.67 3.44 -7.85
C ASN A 12 -2.67 3.23 -6.71
N THR A 13 -3.69 4.07 -6.67
CA THR A 13 -4.80 3.96 -5.72
C THR A 13 -6.11 4.00 -6.47
N TYR A 14 -7.04 3.15 -6.06
CA TYR A 14 -8.35 2.98 -6.68
C TYR A 14 -9.41 3.08 -5.59
N LEU A 15 -10.42 3.92 -5.81
CA LEU A 15 -11.56 4.02 -4.91
C LEU A 15 -12.43 2.75 -5.06
N GLU A 16 -12.73 2.08 -3.95
CA GLU A 16 -13.49 0.82 -3.93
C GLU A 16 -14.90 0.99 -3.35
N GLU A 17 -15.22 2.18 -2.86
CA GLU A 17 -16.56 2.58 -2.43
C GLU A 17 -17.17 3.59 -3.41
N PRO A 18 -18.50 3.74 -3.46
CA PRO A 18 -19.13 4.83 -4.20
C PRO A 18 -18.56 6.20 -3.78
N PRO A 19 -18.29 7.11 -4.73
CA PRO A 19 -17.86 8.47 -4.42
C PRO A 19 -18.84 9.17 -3.48
N ARG A 20 -18.32 9.84 -2.45
CA ARG A 20 -19.14 10.57 -1.47
C ARG A 20 -19.17 12.07 -1.80
N PRO A 21 -20.31 12.76 -1.61
CA PRO A 21 -20.42 14.20 -1.87
C PRO A 21 -19.41 15.04 -1.06
N ASP A 22 -19.15 14.67 0.19
CA ASP A 22 -18.29 15.41 1.12
C ASP A 22 -16.80 15.02 1.03
N GLY A 23 -16.43 14.26 -0.01
CA GLY A 23 -15.07 13.80 -0.22
C GLY A 23 -14.80 12.37 0.28
N ASN A 24 -13.72 11.79 -0.24
CA ASN A 24 -13.39 10.37 -0.09
C ASN A 24 -12.27 10.12 0.93
N GLU A 25 -12.01 11.06 1.83
CA GLU A 25 -10.92 10.96 2.81
C GLU A 25 -11.09 9.79 3.78
N THR A 26 -12.33 9.35 4.01
CA THR A 26 -12.65 8.17 4.83
C THR A 26 -13.06 6.96 4.01
N ALA A 27 -13.02 7.05 2.68
CA ALA A 27 -13.45 5.97 1.81
C ALA A 27 -12.36 4.91 1.66
N LEU A 28 -12.78 3.66 1.47
CA LEU A 28 -11.87 2.55 1.23
C LEU A 28 -11.23 2.66 -0.15
N HIS A 29 -9.91 2.54 -0.20
CA HIS A 29 -9.15 2.48 -1.42
C HIS A 29 -8.32 1.21 -1.49
N ARG A 30 -8.24 0.62 -2.68
CA ARG A 30 -7.23 -0.39 -2.99
C ARG A 30 -5.94 0.30 -3.41
N HIS A 31 -4.88 0.02 -2.68
CA HIS A 31 -3.52 0.46 -2.96
C HIS A 31 -2.81 -0.65 -3.73
N VAL A 32 -2.21 -0.32 -4.88
CA VAL A 32 -1.52 -1.29 -5.75
C VAL A 32 -0.11 -0.81 -6.04
N ILE A 33 0.86 -1.65 -5.73
CA ILE A 33 2.29 -1.39 -5.90
C ILE A 33 2.86 -2.39 -6.90
N ILE A 34 3.64 -1.89 -7.85
CA ILE A 34 4.27 -2.69 -8.91
C ILE A 34 5.79 -2.74 -8.70
N ILE A 35 6.34 -3.94 -8.53
CA ILE A 35 7.78 -4.19 -8.34
C ILE A 35 8.20 -5.28 -9.34
N GLY A 36 9.11 -4.96 -10.26
CA GLY A 36 9.60 -5.94 -11.24
C GLY A 36 8.53 -6.57 -12.13
N GLY A 37 7.39 -5.88 -12.35
CA GLY A 37 6.23 -6.42 -13.06
C GLY A 37 5.21 -7.12 -12.18
N ASP A 38 5.58 -7.49 -10.95
CA ASP A 38 4.66 -8.09 -9.97
C ASP A 38 3.80 -7.03 -9.29
N LYS A 39 2.51 -7.35 -9.13
CA LYS A 39 1.53 -6.53 -8.41
C LYS A 39 1.39 -7.04 -6.98
N TYR A 40 1.38 -6.09 -6.05
CA TYR A 40 1.10 -6.26 -4.63
C TYR A 40 0.03 -5.27 -4.21
N SER A 41 -0.92 -5.67 -3.38
CA SER A 41 -2.05 -4.80 -3.03
C SER A 41 -2.51 -4.93 -1.60
N PHE A 42 -3.14 -3.88 -1.08
CA PHE A 42 -3.86 -3.89 0.19
C PHE A 42 -4.97 -2.85 0.17
N PHE A 43 -5.87 -2.92 1.17
CA PHE A 43 -6.89 -1.91 1.38
C PHE A 43 -6.52 -0.98 2.54
N ALA A 44 -6.76 0.32 2.35
CA ALA A 44 -6.66 1.33 3.39
C ALA A 44 -7.67 2.44 3.13
N HIS A 45 -8.08 3.14 4.18
CA HIS A 45 -8.83 4.37 4.01
C HIS A 45 -7.94 5.45 3.42
N TRP A 46 -8.56 6.36 2.67
CA TRP A 46 -7.91 7.46 1.97
C TRP A 46 -6.97 7.01 0.85
N SER A 47 -6.78 7.88 -0.13
CA SER A 47 -5.90 7.64 -1.29
C SER A 47 -4.44 8.05 -1.03
N GLY A 48 -4.12 8.51 0.18
CA GLY A 48 -2.78 8.91 0.60
C GLY A 48 -1.79 7.73 0.50
N LYS A 49 -0.71 7.91 -0.27
CA LYS A 49 0.28 6.87 -0.52
C LYS A 49 1.21 6.68 0.67
N PHE A 50 1.59 5.42 0.90
CA PHE A 50 2.51 5.05 1.99
C PHE A 50 3.99 5.28 1.61
N ALA A 51 4.27 5.40 0.31
CA ALA A 51 5.60 5.69 -0.25
C ALA A 51 5.49 6.58 -1.49
N HIS A 52 6.56 7.33 -1.78
CA HIS A 52 6.67 8.24 -2.91
C HIS A 52 7.84 7.86 -3.83
N LYS A 53 7.83 8.38 -5.06
CA LYS A 53 8.83 8.06 -6.08
C LYS A 53 10.24 8.35 -5.56
N GLY A 54 11.13 7.38 -5.72
CA GLY A 54 12.54 7.49 -5.30
C GLY A 54 12.81 6.97 -3.88
N GLU A 55 11.78 6.64 -3.11
CA GLU A 55 11.92 5.88 -1.86
C GLU A 55 12.07 4.37 -2.15
N ARG A 56 12.68 3.65 -1.21
CA ARG A 56 12.67 2.19 -1.17
C ARG A 56 11.60 1.70 -0.22
N ILE A 57 11.07 0.51 -0.42
CA ILE A 57 9.97 -0.03 0.40
C ILE A 57 10.29 -1.43 0.90
N SER A 58 9.86 -1.72 2.14
CA SER A 58 9.81 -3.06 2.70
C SER A 58 8.41 -3.33 3.24
N PHE A 59 7.93 -4.55 3.06
CA PHE A 59 6.67 -5.03 3.62
C PHE A 59 6.59 -6.55 3.55
N ASP A 60 5.83 -7.12 4.47
CA ASP A 60 5.39 -8.50 4.43
C ASP A 60 4.15 -8.62 3.53
N TRP A 61 4.02 -9.77 2.90
CA TRP A 61 2.89 -10.07 2.02
C TRP A 61 2.61 -11.57 1.99
N ASP A 62 1.37 -11.94 1.68
CA ASP A 62 0.97 -13.33 1.47
C ASP A 62 0.05 -13.45 0.25
N TRP A 63 -0.05 -14.65 -0.30
CA TRP A 63 -1.05 -14.95 -1.30
C TRP A 63 -2.44 -14.93 -0.67
N ASP A 64 -3.43 -14.47 -1.42
CA ASP A 64 -4.82 -14.73 -1.08
C ASP A 64 -5.14 -16.24 -1.21
N ARG A 65 -6.33 -16.64 -0.75
CA ARG A 65 -6.72 -18.06 -0.75
C ARG A 65 -6.81 -18.66 -2.15
N THR A 66 -6.97 -17.84 -3.18
CA THR A 66 -7.02 -18.28 -4.59
C THR A 66 -5.64 -18.38 -5.23
N GLY A 67 -4.61 -17.75 -4.63
CA GLY A 67 -3.27 -17.66 -5.20
C GLY A 67 -3.16 -16.64 -6.35
N GLU A 68 -4.18 -15.80 -6.56
CA GLU A 68 -4.22 -14.81 -7.63
C GLU A 68 -3.62 -13.47 -7.18
N PHE A 69 -3.77 -13.11 -5.90
CA PHE A 69 -3.42 -11.80 -5.38
C PHE A 69 -2.34 -11.87 -4.30
N ARG A 70 -1.34 -10.98 -4.43
CA ARG A 70 -0.31 -10.77 -3.40
C ARG A 70 -0.76 -9.66 -2.46
N ASN A 71 -1.28 -10.05 -1.30
CA ASN A 71 -1.82 -9.14 -0.31
C ASN A 71 -0.72 -8.65 0.63
N ILE A 72 -0.52 -7.35 0.67
CA ILE A 72 0.43 -6.69 1.57
C ILE A 72 -0.17 -6.66 2.98
N ASP A 73 0.64 -7.05 3.96
CA ASP A 73 0.35 -6.79 5.38
C ASP A 73 0.67 -5.33 5.70
N LYS A 74 -0.33 -4.45 5.58
CA LYS A 74 -0.15 -2.98 5.71
C LYS A 74 0.58 -2.50 6.98
N PRO A 75 0.46 -3.12 8.18
CA PRO A 75 1.19 -2.68 9.36
C PRO A 75 2.71 -2.84 9.21
N SER A 76 3.16 -3.83 8.43
CA SER A 76 4.58 -4.08 8.14
C SER A 76 5.20 -3.06 7.17
N PHE A 77 4.41 -2.20 6.53
CA PHE A 77 4.85 -1.33 5.44
C PHE A 77 5.75 -0.19 5.92
N GLN A 78 6.96 -0.16 5.38
CA GLN A 78 7.99 0.84 5.63
C GLN A 78 8.47 1.47 4.31
N ALA A 79 8.55 2.80 4.27
CA ALA A 79 9.22 3.53 3.21
C ALA A 79 10.55 4.09 3.71
N PHE A 80 11.59 4.02 2.91
CA PHE A 80 12.93 4.49 3.22
C PHE A 80 13.28 5.64 2.27
N ALA A 81 13.59 6.81 2.84
CA ALA A 81 14.15 7.92 2.11
C ALA A 81 15.57 7.61 1.59
N LYS A 82 16.09 8.47 0.72
CA LYS A 82 17.42 8.28 0.10
C LYS A 82 18.57 8.27 1.12
N ASP A 83 18.40 8.95 2.25
CA ASP A 83 19.34 9.00 3.37
C ASP A 83 19.21 7.80 4.33
N GLY A 84 18.25 6.89 4.07
CA GLY A 84 17.99 5.72 4.90
C GLY A 84 16.99 5.93 6.03
N VAL A 85 16.44 7.14 6.20
CA VAL A 85 15.40 7.42 7.21
C VAL A 85 14.11 6.69 6.86
N VAL A 86 13.50 6.06 7.87
CA VAL A 86 12.21 5.38 7.72
C VAL A 86 11.07 6.37 7.87
N HIS A 87 10.17 6.38 6.89
CA HIS A 87 8.91 7.09 6.92
C HIS A 87 7.73 6.12 7.06
N VAL A 88 6.92 6.39 8.08
CA VAL A 88 5.72 5.63 8.43
C VAL A 88 4.51 6.52 8.13
N ARG A 89 3.88 6.32 6.96
CA ARG A 89 2.74 7.13 6.47
C ARG A 89 1.48 6.27 6.27
N GLY A 90 0.33 6.92 6.08
CA GLY A 90 -0.94 6.28 5.77
C GLY A 90 -1.66 5.64 6.96
N ASP A 91 -2.97 5.41 6.81
CA ASP A 91 -3.79 4.78 7.84
C ASP A 91 -3.58 3.26 7.87
N ARG A 92 -2.97 2.77 8.96
CA ARG A 92 -2.72 1.35 9.20
C ARG A 92 -3.83 0.66 9.97
N SER A 93 -4.84 1.39 10.41
CA SER A 93 -5.91 0.80 11.21
C SER A 93 -6.81 -0.10 10.36
N ASP A 94 -7.09 -1.28 10.89
CA ASP A 94 -8.29 -2.05 10.52
C ASP A 94 -9.38 -1.62 11.49
N ARG A 95 -10.04 -0.50 11.21
CA ARG A 95 -11.29 -0.20 11.94
C ARG A 95 -12.30 -1.28 11.55
N ARG A 96 -12.39 -2.35 12.34
CA ARG A 96 -13.56 -3.22 12.37
C ARG A 96 -14.75 -2.33 12.71
N ARG A 97 -15.64 -2.11 11.75
CA ARG A 97 -16.99 -1.66 12.04
C ARG A 97 -17.78 -2.79 12.69
#